data_AF-A0A928PG03-F1
#
_entry.id   AF-A0A928PG03-F1
#
_cell.length_a   1.000
_cell.length_b   1.000
_cell.length_c   1.000
_cell.angle_alpha   90.00
_cell.angle_beta   90.00
_cell.angle_gamma   90.00
#
_symmetry.space_group_name_H-M   'P 1'
#
loop_
_entity.id
_entity.type
_entity.pdbx_description
1 polymer ?
#
loop_
_entity_poly.entity_id
_entity_poly.type
_entity_poly.pdbx_seq_one_letter_code
_entity_poly.pdbx_strand_id
1 'polypeptide(L)'
;VVPNLMIGFGIDEIQAEYVAEIKLRHLNREYILKRIDDIEGLEEDIKELEAILASKSRIKTIIVKELKEVGDKYGQDRKSQILYVEDEAFEDVVEEIPDYPVHLFFTRDGYFKKITPQSLRMSSEHKLKEGDEIVTAMESSNNIDLLFFTDKAQVYKTKASEFADTKASVLGDYIPAKLSMDEGEQAVAMVVTKDYEGMLIFAFENGKVAKVPLNSYATKTNRKRLTGAYSDKSPLVGVEFTAEDKEFLLQSSAGRMLLLHSGAVNLKTSRSTQGVAVMKLKKGQRLMSITPYVEGTFSKPSRYRTRSLPALGALPAAEDTAEQLTII
;
A
#
# COMPACT_ATOMS: atom_id res chain seq x y z
N VAL A 1 50.53 -13.85 71.79
CA VAL A 1 51.25 -14.63 70.74
C VAL A 1 50.98 -14.05 69.37
N VAL A 2 49.71 -13.89 68.97
CA VAL A 2 49.29 -13.32 67.68
C VAL A 2 49.96 -11.98 67.33
N PRO A 3 50.02 -10.94 68.20
CA PRO A 3 50.65 -9.66 67.84
C PRO A 3 52.16 -9.76 67.53
N ASN A 4 52.85 -10.71 68.17
CA ASN A 4 54.28 -10.91 67.94
C ASN A 4 54.54 -11.65 66.61
N LEU A 5 53.65 -12.55 66.20
CA LEU A 5 53.73 -13.24 64.91
C LEU A 5 53.49 -12.28 63.74
N MET A 6 52.51 -11.37 63.87
CA MET A 6 52.22 -10.34 62.87
C MET A 6 53.44 -9.43 62.63
N ILE A 7 54.07 -8.93 63.70
CA ILE A 7 55.24 -8.04 63.60
C ILE A 7 56.47 -8.81 63.10
N GLY A 8 56.68 -10.05 63.58
CA GLY A 8 57.88 -10.83 63.29
C GLY A 8 57.94 -11.40 61.86
N PHE A 9 56.79 -11.73 61.27
CA PHE A 9 56.71 -12.35 59.95
C PHE A 9 55.99 -11.49 58.90
N GLY A 10 55.51 -10.30 59.28
CA GLY A 10 54.80 -9.39 58.37
C GLY A 10 53.47 -9.95 57.85
N ILE A 11 52.83 -10.83 58.61
CA ILE A 11 51.56 -11.49 58.27
C ILE A 11 50.36 -10.76 58.89
N ASP A 12 49.19 -10.94 58.31
CA ASP A 12 47.95 -10.36 58.84
C ASP A 12 47.42 -11.12 60.07
N GLU A 13 46.40 -10.55 60.73
CA GLU A 13 45.83 -11.13 61.96
C GLU A 13 45.23 -12.52 61.73
N ILE A 14 44.57 -12.75 60.59
CA ILE A 14 43.94 -14.03 60.23
C ILE A 14 45.01 -15.11 60.01
N GLN A 15 46.08 -14.76 59.30
CA GLN A 15 47.22 -15.65 59.08
C GLN A 15 47.95 -15.95 60.40
N ALA A 16 48.11 -14.96 61.27
CA ALA A 16 48.75 -15.14 62.56
C ALA A 16 47.91 -16.00 63.52
N GLU A 17 46.59 -15.85 63.53
CA GLU A 17 45.65 -16.74 64.22
C GLU A 17 45.73 -18.16 63.67
N TYR A 18 45.71 -18.33 62.34
CA TYR A 18 45.83 -19.63 61.71
C TYR A 18 47.11 -20.35 62.13
N VAL A 19 48.25 -19.65 62.14
CA VAL A 19 49.55 -20.19 62.60
C VAL A 19 49.49 -20.58 64.08
N ALA A 20 48.87 -19.76 64.92
CA ALA A 20 48.72 -20.04 66.34
C ALA A 20 47.84 -21.28 66.62
N GLU A 21 46.90 -21.58 65.72
CA GLU A 21 45.98 -22.72 65.82
C GLU A 21 46.47 -24.01 65.14
N ILE A 22 47.66 -24.02 64.52
CA ILE A 22 48.19 -25.22 63.87
C ILE A 22 48.36 -26.35 64.90
N LYS A 23 47.64 -27.45 64.69
CA LYS A 23 47.73 -28.65 65.54
C LYS A 23 49.03 -29.41 65.24
N LEU A 24 49.69 -29.94 66.28
CA LEU A 24 50.95 -30.70 66.17
C LEU A 24 50.93 -31.82 65.11
N ARG A 25 49.78 -32.49 64.92
CA ARG A 25 49.61 -33.52 63.88
C ARG A 25 49.77 -33.01 62.44
N HIS A 26 49.66 -31.71 62.21
CA HIS A 26 49.83 -31.07 60.90
C HIS A 26 51.27 -30.59 60.66
N LEU A 27 52.17 -30.75 61.64
CA LEU A 27 53.62 -30.50 61.50
C LEU A 27 54.34 -31.78 61.07
N ASN A 28 53.80 -32.48 60.06
CA ASN A 28 54.41 -33.68 59.48
C ASN A 28 54.69 -33.48 57.98
N ARG A 29 55.61 -34.28 57.43
CA ARG A 29 56.06 -34.12 56.04
C ARG A 29 54.93 -34.30 55.03
N GLU A 30 54.04 -35.26 55.26
CA GLU A 30 52.93 -35.57 54.36
C GLU A 30 51.92 -34.41 54.25
N TYR A 31 51.57 -33.79 55.38
CA TYR A 31 50.71 -32.62 55.42
C TYR A 31 51.34 -31.44 54.67
N ILE A 32 52.63 -31.19 54.87
CA ILE A 32 53.35 -30.12 54.16
C ILE A 32 53.34 -30.39 52.65
N LEU A 33 53.65 -31.62 52.21
CA LEU A 33 53.63 -31.99 50.80
C LEU A 33 52.24 -31.80 50.18
N LYS A 34 51.18 -32.23 50.85
CA LYS A 34 49.81 -32.02 50.39
C LYS A 34 49.46 -30.54 50.27
N ARG A 35 49.90 -29.71 51.23
CA ARG A 35 49.65 -28.27 51.19
C ARG A 35 50.43 -27.56 50.08
N ILE A 36 51.62 -28.04 49.74
CA ILE A 36 52.37 -27.55 48.58
C ILE A 36 51.63 -27.92 47.28
N ASP A 37 51.17 -29.17 47.15
CA ASP A 37 50.37 -29.64 46.01
C ASP A 37 49.07 -28.83 45.85
N ASP A 38 48.35 -28.58 46.96
CA ASP A 38 47.15 -27.73 46.97
C ASP A 38 47.48 -26.29 46.53
N ILE A 39 48.64 -25.74 46.93
CA ILE A 39 49.08 -24.40 46.52
C ILE A 39 49.38 -24.38 45.02
N GLU A 40 50.13 -25.36 44.51
CA GLU A 40 50.47 -25.45 43.08
C GLU A 40 49.21 -25.56 42.21
N GLY A 41 48.22 -26.37 42.63
CA GLY A 41 46.94 -26.47 41.94
C GLY A 41 46.15 -25.16 41.95
N LEU A 42 46.06 -24.48 43.10
CA LEU A 42 45.38 -23.19 43.21
C LEU A 42 46.08 -22.09 42.39
N GLU A 43 47.41 -22.09 42.34
CA GLU A 43 48.18 -21.15 41.50
C GLU A 43 47.92 -21.39 40.00
N GLU A 44 47.80 -22.65 39.59
CA GLU A 44 47.48 -23.01 38.20
C GLU A 44 46.04 -22.58 37.84
N ASP A 45 45.08 -22.85 38.71
CA ASP A 45 43.67 -22.43 38.55
C ASP A 45 43.54 -20.91 38.46
N ILE A 46 44.18 -20.17 39.38
CA ILE A 46 44.17 -18.70 39.38
C ILE A 46 44.72 -18.18 38.05
N LYS A 47 45.86 -18.71 37.61
CA LYS A 47 46.50 -18.30 36.36
C LYS A 47 45.60 -18.57 35.15
N GLU A 48 44.92 -19.71 35.10
CA GLU A 48 43.98 -20.01 34.03
C GLU A 48 42.79 -19.04 34.03
N LEU A 49 42.16 -18.85 35.19
CA LEU A 49 41.00 -17.98 35.36
C LEU A 49 41.34 -16.51 35.03
N GLU A 50 42.48 -16.01 35.49
CA GLU A 50 42.97 -14.66 35.14
C GLU A 50 43.22 -14.55 33.63
N ALA A 51 43.81 -15.57 33.01
CA ALA A 51 44.05 -15.58 31.58
C ALA A 51 42.76 -15.67 30.74
N ILE A 52 41.68 -16.22 31.30
CA ILE A 52 40.34 -16.17 30.70
C ILE A 52 39.78 -14.75 30.87
N LEU A 53 39.81 -14.18 32.07
CA LEU A 53 39.27 -12.84 32.37
C LEU A 53 39.96 -11.73 31.56
N ALA A 54 41.27 -11.84 31.35
CA ALA A 54 42.05 -10.88 30.57
C ALA A 54 41.67 -10.86 29.07
N SER A 55 41.06 -11.93 28.55
CA SER A 55 40.77 -12.08 27.12
C SER A 55 39.29 -12.27 26.83
N LYS A 56 38.66 -11.21 26.29
CA LYS A 56 37.26 -11.26 25.83
C LYS A 56 37.01 -12.34 24.78
N SER A 57 38.00 -12.71 23.97
CA SER A 57 37.84 -13.78 22.96
C SER A 57 37.76 -15.17 23.60
N ARG A 58 38.55 -15.43 24.65
CA ARG A 58 38.48 -16.69 25.40
C ARG A 58 37.14 -16.84 26.11
N ILE A 59 36.66 -15.78 26.76
CA ILE A 59 35.32 -15.76 27.37
C ILE A 59 34.23 -16.08 26.34
N LYS A 60 34.25 -15.43 25.16
CA LYS A 60 33.29 -15.74 24.09
C LYS A 60 33.37 -17.19 23.62
N THR A 61 34.58 -17.74 23.55
CA THR A 61 34.80 -19.14 23.14
C THR A 61 34.16 -20.11 24.13
N ILE A 62 34.31 -19.86 25.44
CA ILE A 62 33.68 -20.64 26.50
C ILE A 62 32.15 -20.53 26.39
N ILE A 63 31.60 -19.32 26.26
CA ILE A 63 30.15 -19.10 26.11
C ILE A 63 29.59 -19.87 24.90
N VAL A 64 30.26 -19.81 23.75
CA VAL A 64 29.82 -20.53 22.55
C VAL A 64 29.84 -22.04 22.77
N LYS A 65 30.87 -22.56 23.47
CA LYS A 65 30.96 -23.98 23.80
C LYS A 65 29.80 -24.40 24.69
N GLU A 66 29.55 -23.67 25.77
CA GLU A 66 28.45 -23.96 26.71
C GLU A 66 27.08 -23.86 26.03
N LEU A 67 26.84 -22.84 25.19
CA LEU A 67 25.58 -22.69 24.45
C LEU A 67 25.34 -23.83 23.46
N LYS A 68 26.40 -24.36 22.84
CA LYS A 68 26.31 -25.55 21.97
C LYS A 68 25.95 -26.79 22.77
N GLU A 69 26.61 -27.02 23.90
CA GLU A 69 26.28 -28.15 24.79
C GLU A 69 24.81 -28.09 25.27
N VAL A 70 24.30 -26.89 25.56
CA VAL A 70 22.87 -26.69 25.89
C VAL A 70 21.97 -26.99 24.68
N GLY A 71 22.33 -26.50 23.49
CA GLY A 71 21.60 -26.78 22.26
C GLY A 71 21.52 -28.27 21.94
N ASP A 72 22.62 -29.00 22.13
CA ASP A 72 22.70 -30.44 21.87
C ASP A 72 21.91 -31.25 22.92
N LYS A 73 21.93 -30.82 24.18
CA LYS A 73 21.26 -31.53 25.28
C LYS A 73 19.74 -31.30 25.32
N TYR A 74 19.28 -30.11 24.94
CA TYR A 74 17.88 -29.68 25.11
C TYR A 74 17.18 -29.30 23.80
N GLY A 75 17.87 -29.37 22.66
CA GLY A 75 17.30 -29.11 21.34
C GLY A 75 16.13 -30.02 21.02
N GLN A 76 15.10 -29.46 20.40
CA GLN A 76 13.97 -30.20 19.85
C GLN A 76 13.74 -29.78 18.40
N ASP A 77 13.30 -30.72 17.57
CA ASP A 77 12.90 -30.41 16.21
C ASP A 77 11.74 -29.42 16.16
N ARG A 78 11.75 -28.59 15.12
CA ARG A 78 10.72 -27.58 14.91
C ARG A 78 9.37 -28.27 14.66
N LYS A 79 8.39 -28.00 15.51
CA LYS A 79 7.03 -28.56 15.39
C LYS A 79 6.15 -27.84 14.37
N SER A 80 6.57 -26.67 13.89
CA SER A 80 5.85 -25.86 12.90
C SER A 80 6.56 -25.86 11.55
N GLN A 81 5.80 -25.88 10.47
CA GLN A 81 6.32 -25.66 9.12
C GLN A 81 6.39 -24.15 8.83
N ILE A 82 7.41 -23.73 8.07
CA ILE A 82 7.45 -22.38 7.50
C ILE A 82 6.83 -22.50 6.12
N LEU A 83 5.67 -21.87 5.93
CA LEU A 83 5.03 -21.74 4.63
C LEU A 83 5.62 -20.51 3.94
N TYR A 84 6.15 -20.70 2.74
CA TYR A 84 6.59 -19.60 1.89
C TYR A 84 5.42 -19.22 0.97
N VAL A 85 5.30 -17.94 0.63
CA VAL A 85 4.16 -17.37 -0.13
C VAL A 85 3.93 -18.04 -1.49
N GLU A 86 4.90 -18.80 -2.00
CA GLU A 86 4.77 -19.58 -3.23
C GLU A 86 4.00 -20.91 -3.05
N ASP A 87 3.87 -21.42 -1.82
CA ASP A 87 3.21 -22.70 -1.50
C ASP A 87 1.70 -22.57 -1.23
N GLU A 88 1.16 -21.35 -1.18
CA GLU A 88 -0.27 -21.08 -1.02
C GLU A 88 -0.83 -20.41 -2.28
N ALA A 89 -1.32 -21.23 -3.20
CA ALA A 89 -2.62 -20.89 -3.78
C ALA A 89 -3.61 -20.99 -2.61
N PHE A 90 -3.81 -19.87 -1.90
CA PHE A 90 -4.99 -19.68 -1.08
C PHE A 90 -6.17 -19.86 -2.03
N GLU A 91 -6.71 -21.08 -2.13
CA GLU A 91 -8.12 -21.23 -2.42
C GLU A 91 -8.81 -20.65 -1.19
N ASP A 92 -9.02 -19.32 -1.22
CA ASP A 92 -10.04 -18.68 -0.41
C ASP A 92 -11.25 -19.60 -0.49
N VAL A 93 -11.81 -20.01 0.65
CA VAL A 93 -13.14 -20.61 0.68
C VAL A 93 -14.03 -19.54 0.10
N VAL A 94 -14.26 -19.60 -1.22
CA VAL A 94 -15.12 -18.67 -1.92
C VAL A 94 -16.49 -19.01 -1.39
N GLU A 95 -16.97 -18.25 -0.40
CA GLU A 95 -18.40 -18.14 -0.19
C GLU A 95 -18.99 -17.91 -1.58
N GLU A 96 -19.86 -18.81 -2.04
CA GLU A 96 -20.55 -18.65 -3.31
C GLU A 96 -21.43 -17.41 -3.18
N ILE A 97 -20.85 -16.25 -3.49
CA ILE A 97 -21.54 -14.98 -3.53
C ILE A 97 -22.48 -15.06 -4.73
N PRO A 98 -23.81 -14.96 -4.53
CA PRO A 98 -24.76 -15.00 -5.63
C PRO A 98 -24.46 -13.88 -6.61
N ASP A 99 -24.34 -14.24 -7.89
CA ASP A 99 -24.18 -13.27 -8.95
C ASP A 99 -25.54 -12.96 -9.59
N TYR A 100 -25.91 -11.68 -9.56
CA TYR A 100 -27.20 -11.18 -10.05
C TYR A 100 -27.03 -9.77 -10.63
N PRO A 101 -27.93 -9.34 -11.54
CA PRO A 101 -27.82 -8.03 -12.18
C PRO A 101 -28.12 -6.89 -11.19
N VAL A 102 -27.33 -5.83 -11.26
CA VAL A 102 -27.44 -4.62 -10.45
C VAL A 102 -27.19 -3.38 -11.31
N HIS A 103 -27.74 -2.24 -10.89
CA HIS A 103 -27.37 -0.92 -11.38
C HIS A 103 -26.45 -0.26 -10.36
N LEU A 104 -25.33 0.26 -10.85
CA LEU A 104 -24.30 0.92 -10.07
C LEU A 104 -24.37 2.43 -10.35
N PHE A 105 -24.46 3.22 -9.28
CA PHE A 105 -24.46 4.68 -9.37
C PHE A 105 -23.35 5.24 -8.49
N PHE A 106 -22.62 6.22 -9.03
CA PHE A 106 -21.60 6.96 -8.30
C PHE A 106 -21.82 8.46 -8.50
N THR A 107 -21.68 9.23 -7.43
CA THR A 107 -21.93 10.67 -7.41
C THR A 107 -20.62 11.47 -7.32
N ARG A 108 -20.68 12.75 -7.68
CA ARG A 108 -19.54 13.67 -7.64
C ARG A 108 -18.97 13.83 -6.23
N ASP A 109 -19.82 13.86 -5.22
CA ASP A 109 -19.41 13.95 -3.81
C ASP A 109 -18.97 12.60 -3.21
N GLY A 110 -18.87 11.53 -4.00
CA GLY A 110 -18.30 10.26 -3.55
C GLY A 110 -19.31 9.31 -2.88
N TYR A 111 -20.60 9.42 -3.19
CA TYR A 111 -21.60 8.43 -2.77
C TYR A 111 -21.78 7.33 -3.82
N PHE A 112 -21.95 6.10 -3.34
CA PHE A 112 -22.17 4.93 -4.18
C PHE A 112 -23.49 4.24 -3.84
N LYS A 113 -24.22 3.79 -4.87
CA LYS A 113 -25.44 3.00 -4.71
C LYS A 113 -25.37 1.76 -5.60
N LYS A 114 -25.58 0.59 -5.00
CA LYS A 114 -25.88 -0.66 -5.69
C LYS A 114 -27.38 -0.93 -5.61
N ILE A 115 -28.09 -0.84 -6.72
CA ILE A 115 -29.57 -0.92 -6.75
C ILE A 115 -29.98 -2.09 -7.65
N THR A 116 -30.86 -2.96 -7.17
CA THR A 116 -31.40 -4.04 -8.02
C THR A 116 -32.36 -3.47 -9.08
N PRO A 117 -32.46 -4.09 -10.27
CA PRO A 117 -33.41 -3.65 -11.30
C PRO A 117 -34.86 -3.58 -10.80
N GLN A 118 -35.25 -4.50 -9.90
CA GLN A 118 -36.56 -4.48 -9.26
C GLN A 118 -36.77 -3.21 -8.42
N SER A 119 -35.80 -2.84 -7.58
CA SER A 119 -35.91 -1.64 -6.76
C SER A 119 -35.91 -0.36 -7.59
N LEU A 120 -35.11 -0.31 -8.66
CA LEU A 120 -35.04 0.87 -9.53
C LEU A 120 -36.34 1.11 -10.30
N ARG A 121 -37.05 0.04 -10.71
CA ARG A 121 -38.38 0.14 -11.34
C ARG A 121 -39.45 0.69 -10.40
N MET A 122 -39.31 0.49 -9.08
CA MET A 122 -40.27 1.02 -8.10
C MET A 122 -40.13 2.53 -7.90
N SER A 123 -38.90 3.05 -8.00
CA SER A 123 -38.62 4.48 -7.92
C SER A 123 -37.23 4.76 -8.52
N SER A 124 -37.21 5.58 -9.56
CA SER A 124 -36.00 6.06 -10.22
C SER A 124 -35.56 7.44 -9.72
N GLU A 125 -36.24 8.00 -8.73
CA GLU A 125 -35.89 9.31 -8.18
C GLU A 125 -34.75 9.16 -7.16
N HIS A 126 -33.58 9.70 -7.51
CA HIS A 126 -32.40 9.58 -6.68
C HIS A 126 -32.38 10.66 -5.61
N LYS A 127 -32.35 10.25 -4.33
CA LYS A 127 -31.99 11.15 -3.24
C LYS A 127 -30.48 11.40 -3.28
N LEU A 128 -30.09 12.64 -3.53
CA LEU A 128 -28.70 13.09 -3.53
C LEU A 128 -28.46 14.07 -2.38
N LYS A 129 -27.20 14.31 -2.06
CA LYS A 129 -26.82 15.42 -1.20
C LYS A 129 -27.07 16.74 -1.96
N GLU A 130 -27.31 17.82 -1.24
CA GLU A 130 -27.57 19.13 -1.86
C GLU A 130 -26.38 19.56 -2.73
N GLY A 131 -26.64 19.88 -4.00
CA GLY A 131 -25.61 20.25 -4.97
C GLY A 131 -24.78 19.08 -5.51
N ASP A 132 -25.11 17.83 -5.18
CA ASP A 132 -24.46 16.64 -5.72
C ASP A 132 -25.18 16.14 -6.99
N GLU A 133 -24.46 15.40 -7.83
CA GLU A 133 -24.94 14.87 -9.09
C GLU A 133 -24.40 13.46 -9.35
N ILE A 134 -25.16 12.65 -10.08
CA ILE A 134 -24.71 11.32 -10.51
C ILE A 134 -23.76 11.50 -11.69
N VAL A 135 -22.50 11.09 -11.53
CA VAL A 135 -21.47 11.18 -12.57
C VAL A 135 -21.25 9.84 -13.28
N THR A 136 -21.72 8.74 -12.69
CA THR A 136 -21.64 7.42 -13.31
C THR A 136 -22.90 6.63 -13.01
N ALA A 137 -23.51 6.06 -14.05
CA ALA A 137 -24.64 5.15 -13.96
C ALA A 137 -24.47 4.04 -14.98
N MET A 138 -24.48 2.77 -14.55
CA MET A 138 -24.37 1.64 -15.46
C MET A 138 -25.00 0.36 -14.89
N GLU A 139 -25.38 -0.54 -15.78
CA GLU A 139 -25.76 -1.91 -15.45
C GLU A 139 -24.51 -2.80 -15.31
N SER A 140 -24.53 -3.70 -14.33
CA SER A 140 -23.45 -4.66 -14.09
C SER A 140 -23.95 -5.85 -13.26
N SER A 141 -23.03 -6.62 -12.67
CA SER A 141 -23.28 -7.82 -11.87
C SER A 141 -22.78 -7.65 -10.43
N ASN A 142 -23.30 -8.45 -9.50
CA ASN A 142 -22.94 -8.37 -8.08
C ASN A 142 -21.48 -8.81 -7.81
N ASN A 143 -20.91 -9.70 -8.63
CA ASN A 143 -19.54 -10.17 -8.46
C ASN A 143 -18.45 -9.27 -9.10
N ILE A 144 -18.84 -8.13 -9.67
CA ILE A 144 -17.95 -7.24 -10.41
C ILE A 144 -16.96 -6.53 -9.47
N ASP A 145 -15.76 -6.25 -9.97
CA ASP A 145 -14.78 -5.42 -9.26
C ASP A 145 -15.04 -3.93 -9.52
N LEU A 146 -14.89 -3.15 -8.46
CA LEU A 146 -15.01 -1.70 -8.44
C LEU A 146 -13.65 -1.10 -8.05
N LEU A 147 -13.24 -0.10 -8.81
CA LEU A 147 -12.03 0.67 -8.57
C LEU A 147 -12.40 2.14 -8.34
N PHE A 148 -12.17 2.62 -7.13
CA PHE A 148 -12.40 4.02 -6.76
C PHE A 148 -11.08 4.77 -6.77
N PHE A 149 -10.90 5.64 -7.76
CA PHE A 149 -9.74 6.53 -7.87
C PHE A 149 -9.97 7.76 -7.01
N THR A 150 -8.94 8.21 -6.32
CA THR A 150 -9.03 9.31 -5.36
C THR A 150 -8.28 10.55 -5.83
N ASP A 151 -8.57 11.69 -5.22
CA ASP A 151 -7.86 12.97 -5.43
C ASP A 151 -6.39 12.95 -4.95
N LYS A 152 -6.00 11.97 -4.12
CA LYS A 152 -4.63 11.78 -3.62
C LYS A 152 -3.80 10.75 -4.41
N ALA A 153 -4.12 10.55 -5.69
CA ALA A 153 -3.43 9.60 -6.56
C ALA A 153 -3.40 8.16 -6.02
N GLN A 154 -4.48 7.73 -5.37
CA GLN A 154 -4.67 6.37 -4.90
C GLN A 154 -5.84 5.70 -5.62
N VAL A 155 -5.91 4.37 -5.50
CA VAL A 155 -7.07 3.61 -5.94
C VAL A 155 -7.40 2.54 -4.92
N TYR A 156 -8.68 2.45 -4.59
CA TYR A 156 -9.25 1.48 -3.68
C TYR A 156 -10.04 0.45 -4.49
N LYS A 157 -9.79 -0.83 -4.21
CA LYS A 157 -10.36 -1.98 -4.89
C LYS A 157 -11.34 -2.68 -3.97
N THR A 158 -12.51 -3.04 -4.49
CA THR A 158 -13.55 -3.75 -3.75
C THR A 158 -14.49 -4.44 -4.72
N LYS A 159 -15.28 -5.40 -4.27
CA LYS A 159 -16.36 -6.01 -5.06
C LYS A 159 -17.67 -5.30 -4.84
N ALA A 160 -18.53 -5.26 -5.85
CA ALA A 160 -19.90 -4.77 -5.67
C ALA A 160 -20.67 -5.57 -4.60
N SER A 161 -20.34 -6.85 -4.41
CA SER A 161 -20.88 -7.72 -3.36
C SER A 161 -20.58 -7.28 -1.93
N GLU A 162 -19.54 -6.46 -1.69
CA GLU A 162 -19.20 -5.91 -0.37
C GLU A 162 -20.11 -4.75 0.07
N PHE A 163 -20.97 -4.28 -0.84
CA PHE A 163 -21.98 -3.27 -0.60
C PHE A 163 -23.35 -3.92 -0.43
N ALA A 164 -24.23 -3.34 0.39
CA ALA A 164 -25.60 -3.81 0.49
C ALA A 164 -26.43 -3.31 -0.70
N ASP A 165 -27.44 -4.07 -1.10
CA ASP A 165 -28.44 -3.58 -2.05
C ASP A 165 -29.23 -2.42 -1.42
N THR A 166 -29.43 -1.37 -2.19
CA THR A 166 -30.07 -0.14 -1.74
C THR A 166 -31.14 0.36 -2.71
N LYS A 167 -31.76 1.50 -2.41
CA LYS A 167 -32.84 2.13 -3.18
C LYS A 167 -32.41 3.50 -3.69
N ALA A 168 -33.05 4.00 -4.74
CA ALA A 168 -32.74 5.33 -5.28
C ALA A 168 -32.97 6.45 -4.25
N SER A 169 -34.00 6.29 -3.41
CA SER A 169 -34.47 7.25 -2.40
C SER A 169 -33.58 7.42 -1.16
N VAL A 170 -32.44 6.73 -1.05
CA VAL A 170 -31.43 6.96 0.00
C VAL A 170 -30.14 7.53 -0.58
N LEU A 171 -29.27 8.10 0.25
CA LEU A 171 -28.01 8.69 -0.21
C LEU A 171 -27.01 7.65 -0.74
N GLY A 172 -27.03 6.44 -0.21
CA GLY A 172 -26.03 5.40 -0.53
C GLY A 172 -24.87 5.41 0.46
N ASP A 173 -23.84 4.62 0.14
CA ASP A 173 -22.63 4.51 0.95
C ASP A 173 -21.66 5.64 0.60
N TYR A 174 -21.17 6.35 1.62
CA TYR A 174 -20.12 7.34 1.45
C TYR A 174 -18.77 6.64 1.33
N ILE A 175 -18.19 6.65 0.13
CA ILE A 175 -17.02 5.82 -0.22
C ILE A 175 -15.80 6.08 0.69
N PRO A 176 -15.44 7.33 1.02
CA PRO A 176 -14.31 7.58 1.92
C PRO A 176 -14.44 6.89 3.29
N ALA A 177 -15.65 6.93 3.88
CA ALA A 177 -15.90 6.24 5.14
C ALA A 177 -15.97 4.71 4.95
N LYS A 178 -16.69 4.24 3.92
CA LYS A 178 -16.90 2.80 3.66
C LYS A 178 -15.59 2.06 3.37
N LEU A 179 -14.64 2.69 2.68
CA LEU A 179 -13.34 2.11 2.32
C LEU A 179 -12.19 2.54 3.25
N SER A 180 -12.49 3.25 4.34
CA SER A 180 -11.49 3.73 5.31
C SER A 180 -10.35 4.49 4.63
N MET A 181 -10.70 5.48 3.79
CA MET A 181 -9.74 6.33 3.10
C MET A 181 -8.99 7.25 4.07
N ASP A 182 -7.86 7.82 3.63
CA ASP A 182 -7.10 8.74 4.48
C ASP A 182 -7.90 10.03 4.75
N GLU A 183 -7.59 10.72 5.85
CA GLU A 183 -8.29 11.97 6.21
C GLU A 183 -8.20 13.02 5.08
N GLY A 184 -9.35 13.55 4.67
CA GLY A 184 -9.45 14.52 3.58
C GLY A 184 -9.20 13.94 2.17
N GLU A 185 -9.16 12.62 2.01
CA GLU A 185 -9.15 11.96 0.70
C GLU A 185 -10.58 11.77 0.20
N GLN A 186 -10.81 11.99 -1.09
CA GLN A 186 -12.12 11.83 -1.73
C GLN A 186 -12.01 10.92 -2.96
N ALA A 187 -13.02 10.06 -3.15
CA ALA A 187 -13.17 9.32 -4.39
C ALA A 187 -13.68 10.26 -5.48
N VAL A 188 -12.98 10.32 -6.61
CA VAL A 188 -13.28 11.24 -7.73
C VAL A 188 -13.73 10.50 -9.00
N ALA A 189 -13.47 9.20 -9.09
CA ALA A 189 -13.94 8.38 -10.20
C ALA A 189 -14.15 6.92 -9.78
N MET A 190 -15.13 6.27 -10.42
CA MET A 190 -15.41 4.85 -10.27
C MET A 190 -15.22 4.15 -11.61
N VAL A 191 -14.43 3.08 -11.63
CA VAL A 191 -14.27 2.18 -12.78
C VAL A 191 -14.78 0.80 -12.39
N VAL A 192 -15.54 0.18 -13.29
CA VAL A 192 -16.16 -1.13 -13.10
C VAL A 192 -15.48 -2.12 -14.05
N THR A 193 -15.07 -3.28 -13.55
CA THR A 193 -14.35 -4.28 -14.36
C THR A 193 -14.55 -5.70 -13.87
N LYS A 194 -14.50 -6.67 -14.79
CA LYS A 194 -14.59 -8.11 -14.47
C LYS A 194 -13.23 -8.80 -14.51
N ASP A 195 -12.38 -8.37 -15.43
CA ASP A 195 -11.15 -9.05 -15.86
C ASP A 195 -9.94 -8.10 -15.94
N TYR A 196 -10.13 -6.82 -15.59
CA TYR A 196 -9.13 -5.76 -15.73
C TYR A 196 -8.65 -5.56 -17.18
N GLU A 197 -9.47 -5.89 -18.17
CA GLU A 197 -9.18 -5.60 -19.57
C GLU A 197 -9.50 -4.14 -19.94
N GLY A 198 -8.90 -3.66 -21.02
CA GLY A 198 -9.06 -2.29 -21.50
C GLY A 198 -8.06 -1.30 -20.92
N MET A 199 -8.40 -0.01 -21.03
CA MET A 199 -7.50 1.11 -20.80
C MET A 199 -8.16 2.21 -19.98
N LEU A 200 -7.34 2.89 -19.18
CA LEU A 200 -7.71 4.11 -18.47
C LEU A 200 -7.03 5.31 -19.10
N ILE A 201 -7.82 6.37 -19.30
CA ILE A 201 -7.37 7.68 -19.75
C ILE A 201 -7.43 8.62 -18.56
N PHE A 202 -6.26 9.13 -18.14
CA PHE A 202 -6.13 10.14 -17.11
C PHE A 202 -5.85 11.49 -17.75
N ALA A 203 -6.71 12.47 -17.52
CA ALA A 203 -6.50 13.84 -17.99
C ALA A 203 -6.14 14.76 -16.81
N PHE A 204 -5.18 15.65 -17.03
CA PHE A 204 -4.66 16.54 -15.99
C PHE A 204 -4.87 18.01 -16.34
N GLU A 205 -4.96 18.87 -15.33
CA GLU A 205 -5.21 20.32 -15.52
C GLU A 205 -4.19 21.01 -16.42
N ASN A 206 -2.95 20.52 -16.44
CA ASN A 206 -1.87 21.03 -17.30
C ASN A 206 -2.01 20.63 -18.79
N GLY A 207 -3.10 19.96 -19.18
CA GLY A 207 -3.39 19.57 -20.56
C GLY A 207 -2.64 18.30 -21.01
N LYS A 208 -1.97 17.60 -20.09
CA LYS A 208 -1.42 16.27 -20.36
C LYS A 208 -2.47 15.19 -20.20
N VAL A 209 -2.31 14.11 -20.95
CA VAL A 209 -3.14 12.91 -20.87
C VAL A 209 -2.24 11.68 -20.80
N ALA A 210 -2.56 10.76 -19.90
CA ALA A 210 -1.92 9.45 -19.78
C ALA A 210 -2.88 8.34 -20.17
N LYS A 211 -2.37 7.32 -20.86
CA LYS A 211 -3.09 6.08 -21.20
C LYS A 211 -2.39 4.91 -20.52
N VAL A 212 -3.08 4.24 -19.60
CA VAL A 212 -2.54 3.16 -18.76
C VAL A 212 -3.44 1.93 -18.89
N PRO A 213 -2.90 0.71 -19.04
CA PRO A 213 -3.73 -0.49 -19.14
C PRO A 213 -4.36 -0.82 -17.78
N LEU A 214 -5.64 -1.21 -17.79
CA LEU A 214 -6.40 -1.47 -16.58
C LEU A 214 -5.82 -2.64 -15.75
N ASN A 215 -5.18 -3.60 -16.41
CA ASN A 215 -4.46 -4.70 -15.76
C ASN A 215 -3.32 -4.24 -14.84
N SER A 216 -2.87 -2.99 -14.93
CA SER A 216 -1.89 -2.41 -13.99
C SER A 216 -2.43 -2.32 -12.56
N TYR A 217 -3.75 -2.44 -12.37
CA TYR A 217 -4.43 -2.42 -11.08
C TYR A 217 -4.86 -3.81 -10.62
N ALA A 218 -4.66 -4.84 -11.43
CA ALA A 218 -4.83 -6.23 -11.02
C ALA A 218 -3.74 -6.60 -10.00
N THR A 219 -4.12 -7.28 -8.91
CA THR A 219 -3.20 -7.67 -7.84
C THR A 219 -3.33 -9.16 -7.61
N LYS A 220 -2.20 -9.85 -7.44
CA LYS A 220 -2.18 -11.28 -7.10
C LYS A 220 -2.65 -11.56 -5.67
N THR A 221 -2.50 -10.57 -4.79
CA THR A 221 -2.98 -10.61 -3.40
C THR A 221 -4.24 -9.76 -3.24
N ASN A 222 -4.98 -9.97 -2.15
CA ASN A 222 -6.19 -9.20 -1.81
C ASN A 222 -5.88 -7.77 -1.30
N ARG A 223 -4.94 -7.10 -1.95
CA ARG A 223 -4.52 -5.73 -1.61
C ARG A 223 -5.60 -4.75 -2.06
N LYS A 224 -6.42 -4.28 -1.10
CA LYS A 224 -7.53 -3.34 -1.36
C LYS A 224 -7.11 -1.90 -1.69
N ARG A 225 -5.85 -1.50 -1.43
CA ARG A 225 -5.37 -0.12 -1.66
C ARG A 225 -4.05 -0.11 -2.41
N LEU A 226 -3.99 0.67 -3.49
CA LEU A 226 -2.77 0.91 -4.27
C LEU A 226 -2.44 2.40 -4.32
N THR A 227 -1.23 2.74 -3.90
CA THR A 227 -0.67 4.09 -4.04
C THR A 227 -0.07 4.30 -5.43
N GLY A 228 0.08 5.56 -5.85
CA GLY A 228 0.61 5.90 -7.16
C GLY A 228 -0.27 5.38 -8.30
N ALA A 229 -1.59 5.52 -8.12
CA ALA A 229 -2.59 5.09 -9.09
C ALA A 229 -2.50 5.90 -10.38
N TYR A 230 -2.07 7.16 -10.30
CA TYR A 230 -1.74 8.03 -11.43
C TYR A 230 -0.68 9.06 -11.00
N SER A 231 -0.28 9.99 -11.89
CA SER A 231 0.71 11.02 -11.55
C SER A 231 0.15 12.13 -10.65
N ASP A 232 0.88 12.45 -9.59
CA ASP A 232 0.58 13.54 -8.65
C ASP A 232 1.14 14.91 -9.06
N LYS A 233 1.73 15.02 -10.26
CA LYS A 233 2.44 16.24 -10.72
C LYS A 233 1.52 17.36 -11.19
N SER A 234 0.23 17.09 -11.36
CA SER A 234 -0.80 18.04 -11.74
C SER A 234 -2.13 17.51 -11.22
N PRO A 235 -3.08 18.38 -10.82
CA PRO A 235 -4.40 17.94 -10.41
C PRO A 235 -5.09 17.14 -11.52
N LEU A 236 -5.78 16.07 -11.12
CA LEU A 236 -6.56 15.20 -11.97
C LEU A 236 -7.85 15.93 -12.38
N VAL A 237 -8.18 15.88 -13.67
CA VAL A 237 -9.42 16.44 -14.22
C VAL A 237 -10.47 15.34 -14.43
N GLY A 238 -10.05 14.15 -14.86
CA GLY A 238 -10.96 13.04 -15.08
C GLY A 238 -10.24 11.73 -15.35
N VAL A 239 -10.95 10.64 -15.07
CA VAL A 239 -10.53 9.26 -15.33
C VAL A 239 -11.60 8.63 -16.19
N GLU A 240 -11.23 8.19 -17.38
CA GLU A 240 -12.15 7.57 -18.32
C GLU A 240 -11.73 6.16 -18.65
N PHE A 241 -12.66 5.21 -18.53
CA PHE A 241 -12.48 3.83 -18.97
C PHE A 241 -12.85 3.67 -20.44
N THR A 242 -12.06 2.88 -21.16
CA THR A 242 -12.38 2.47 -22.51
C THR A 242 -11.85 1.07 -22.82
N ALA A 243 -12.70 0.21 -23.37
CA ALA A 243 -12.31 -1.12 -23.83
C ALA A 243 -11.47 -1.02 -25.12
N GLU A 244 -11.85 -0.12 -26.02
CA GLU A 244 -11.21 0.10 -27.31
C GLU A 244 -10.82 1.57 -27.49
N ASP A 245 -9.98 1.87 -28.48
CA ASP A 245 -9.65 3.27 -28.77
C ASP A 245 -10.89 4.01 -29.32
N LYS A 246 -11.29 5.08 -28.63
CA LYS A 246 -12.37 6.00 -29.02
C LYS A 246 -11.95 7.47 -28.91
N GLU A 247 -12.82 8.38 -29.36
CA GLU A 247 -12.62 9.82 -29.21
C GLU A 247 -13.13 10.35 -27.86
N PHE A 248 -12.40 11.33 -27.33
CA PHE A 248 -12.73 12.06 -26.12
C PHE A 248 -12.75 13.56 -26.39
N LEU A 249 -13.72 14.25 -25.82
CA LEU A 249 -13.82 15.70 -25.87
C LEU A 249 -13.10 16.30 -24.67
N LEU A 250 -12.10 17.13 -24.94
CA LEU A 250 -11.39 17.92 -23.94
C LEU A 250 -11.84 19.37 -24.01
N GLN A 251 -12.17 19.97 -22.86
CA GLN A 251 -12.54 21.39 -22.77
C GLN A 251 -11.61 22.14 -21.83
N SER A 252 -11.13 23.30 -22.26
CA SER A 252 -10.31 24.20 -21.44
C SER A 252 -11.12 25.31 -20.78
N SER A 253 -10.54 25.93 -19.74
CA SER A 253 -11.12 27.10 -19.05
C SER A 253 -11.29 28.33 -19.96
N ALA A 254 -10.63 28.35 -21.13
CA ALA A 254 -10.81 29.38 -22.15
C ALA A 254 -11.93 29.05 -23.15
N GLY A 255 -12.77 28.05 -22.85
CA GLY A 255 -13.87 27.60 -23.71
C GLY A 255 -13.41 26.89 -24.98
N ARG A 256 -12.13 26.55 -25.13
CA ARG A 256 -11.64 25.81 -26.30
C ARG A 256 -11.90 24.32 -26.13
N MET A 257 -12.26 23.66 -27.22
CA MET A 257 -12.56 22.24 -27.32
C MET A 257 -11.58 21.52 -28.24
N LEU A 258 -11.24 20.28 -27.90
CA LEU A 258 -10.34 19.42 -28.67
C LEU A 258 -10.87 17.99 -28.63
N LEU A 259 -11.05 17.38 -29.80
CA LEU A 259 -11.32 15.94 -29.91
C LEU A 259 -10.00 15.18 -29.96
N LEU A 260 -9.81 14.30 -28.97
CA LEU A 260 -8.66 13.42 -28.82
C LEU A 260 -9.07 12.00 -29.15
N HIS A 261 -8.52 11.43 -30.22
CA HIS A 261 -8.57 9.98 -30.40
C HIS A 261 -7.56 9.32 -29.46
N SER A 262 -8.00 8.40 -28.60
CA SER A 262 -7.13 7.73 -27.61
C SER A 262 -5.98 6.94 -28.24
N GLY A 263 -6.13 6.47 -29.49
CA GLY A 263 -5.04 5.87 -30.28
C GLY A 263 -3.84 6.81 -30.54
N ALA A 264 -4.01 8.14 -30.44
CA ALA A 264 -2.91 9.09 -30.55
C ALA A 264 -2.06 9.20 -29.27
N VAL A 265 -2.51 8.61 -28.15
CA VAL A 265 -1.78 8.54 -26.89
C VAL A 265 -1.23 7.12 -26.71
N ASN A 266 0.09 6.99 -26.65
CA ASN A 266 0.72 5.68 -26.43
C ASN A 266 0.42 5.14 -25.03
N LEU A 267 0.14 3.84 -24.97
CA LEU A 267 0.03 3.08 -23.72
C LEU A 267 1.33 3.19 -22.91
N LYS A 268 1.22 3.43 -21.60
CA LYS A 268 2.36 3.55 -20.68
C LYS A 268 2.37 2.39 -19.70
N THR A 269 3.57 1.90 -19.41
CA THR A 269 3.78 0.79 -18.46
C THR A 269 3.70 1.24 -17.00
N SER A 270 4.13 2.48 -16.70
CA SER A 270 4.04 3.03 -15.35
C SER A 270 2.70 3.75 -15.12
N ARG A 271 2.00 3.39 -14.04
CA ARG A 271 0.79 4.07 -13.57
C ARG A 271 1.02 5.54 -13.25
N SER A 272 2.16 5.87 -12.63
CA SER A 272 2.50 7.24 -12.21
C SER A 272 3.09 8.12 -13.33
N THR A 273 2.92 7.72 -14.59
CA THR A 273 3.35 8.49 -15.75
C THR A 273 2.66 9.85 -15.81
N GLN A 274 3.40 10.90 -16.16
CA GLN A 274 2.83 12.24 -16.41
C GLN A 274 2.04 12.31 -17.72
N GLY A 275 2.04 11.24 -18.52
CA GLY A 275 1.40 11.23 -19.84
C GLY A 275 2.14 12.08 -20.88
N VAL A 276 1.43 12.43 -21.94
CA VAL A 276 1.92 13.26 -23.05
C VAL A 276 1.12 14.56 -23.12
N ALA A 277 1.73 15.63 -23.62
CA ALA A 277 1.03 16.88 -23.83
C ALA A 277 0.01 16.73 -24.97
N VAL A 278 -1.27 16.94 -24.67
CA VAL A 278 -2.37 16.84 -25.64
C VAL A 278 -2.94 18.22 -25.94
N MET A 279 -3.36 18.94 -24.91
CA MET A 279 -3.94 20.27 -25.06
C MET A 279 -2.91 21.34 -24.67
N LYS A 280 -2.58 22.22 -25.62
CA LYS A 280 -1.71 23.38 -25.37
C LYS A 280 -2.53 24.46 -24.68
N LEU A 281 -2.18 24.77 -23.44
CA LEU A 281 -2.85 25.78 -22.63
C LEU A 281 -1.97 27.03 -22.52
N LYS A 282 -2.57 28.23 -22.57
CA LYS A 282 -1.84 29.48 -22.29
C LYS A 282 -1.65 29.66 -20.78
N LYS A 283 -0.77 30.58 -20.38
CA LYS A 283 -0.53 30.92 -18.97
C LYS A 283 -1.86 31.24 -18.27
N GLY A 284 -2.12 30.57 -17.14
CA GLY A 284 -3.35 30.72 -16.34
C GLY A 284 -4.57 29.94 -16.86
N GLN A 285 -4.46 29.21 -17.97
CA GLN A 285 -5.51 28.33 -18.45
C GLN A 285 -5.28 26.90 -17.97
N ARG A 286 -6.36 26.17 -17.73
CA ARG A 286 -6.35 24.76 -17.34
C ARG A 286 -7.33 23.95 -18.18
N LEU A 287 -7.08 22.65 -18.26
CA LEU A 287 -8.10 21.69 -18.71
C LEU A 287 -9.19 21.60 -17.64
N MET A 288 -10.46 21.60 -18.06
CA MET A 288 -11.63 21.61 -17.19
C MET A 288 -12.37 20.28 -17.20
N SER A 289 -12.43 19.61 -18.35
CA SER A 289 -13.12 18.32 -18.47
C SER A 289 -12.53 17.46 -19.57
N ILE A 290 -12.75 16.16 -19.41
CA ILE A 290 -12.63 15.15 -20.44
C ILE A 290 -13.92 14.32 -20.39
N THR A 291 -14.54 14.07 -21.54
CA THR A 291 -15.71 13.19 -21.64
C THR A 291 -15.62 12.33 -22.90
N PRO A 292 -16.22 11.13 -22.93
CA PRO A 292 -16.35 10.36 -24.16
C PRO A 292 -17.11 11.18 -25.22
N TYR A 293 -16.59 11.23 -26.44
CA TYR A 293 -17.27 11.91 -27.54
C TYR A 293 -18.43 11.05 -28.04
N VAL A 294 -19.61 11.67 -28.18
CA VAL A 294 -20.80 11.05 -28.77
C VAL A 294 -20.99 11.62 -30.18
N GLU A 295 -21.18 10.75 -31.16
CA GLU A 295 -21.44 11.19 -32.52
C GLU A 295 -22.73 11.99 -32.59
N GLY A 296 -22.71 13.13 -33.29
CA GLY A 296 -23.83 14.08 -33.34
C GLY A 296 -23.77 15.21 -32.31
N THR A 297 -22.84 15.21 -31.35
CA THR A 297 -22.67 16.36 -30.40
C THR A 297 -22.26 17.67 -31.09
N PHE A 298 -21.69 17.60 -32.30
CA PHE A 298 -21.28 18.77 -33.06
C PHE A 298 -21.76 18.68 -34.49
N SER A 299 -22.18 19.81 -35.05
CA SER A 299 -22.52 19.96 -36.46
C SER A 299 -21.33 19.67 -37.39
N LYS A 300 -20.12 20.10 -36.99
CA LYS A 300 -18.86 19.90 -37.74
C LYS A 300 -17.72 19.43 -36.81
N PRO A 301 -17.67 18.13 -36.46
CA PRO A 301 -16.68 17.59 -35.52
C PRO A 301 -15.23 17.76 -35.97
N SER A 302 -14.98 17.77 -37.29
CA SER A 302 -13.65 17.96 -37.89
C SER A 302 -12.95 19.26 -37.45
N ARG A 303 -13.71 20.28 -37.03
CA ARG A 303 -13.18 21.53 -36.49
C ARG A 303 -12.38 21.34 -35.21
N TYR A 304 -12.78 20.37 -34.39
CA TYR A 304 -12.19 20.10 -33.08
C TYR A 304 -11.12 19.01 -33.15
N ARG A 305 -10.97 18.32 -34.29
CA ARG A 305 -9.92 17.33 -34.53
C ARG A 305 -8.62 18.01 -34.94
N THR A 306 -7.49 17.41 -34.57
CA THR A 306 -6.14 17.88 -34.95
C THR A 306 -5.32 16.76 -35.56
N ARG A 307 -4.39 17.12 -36.45
CA ARG A 307 -3.41 16.17 -37.02
C ARG A 307 -2.18 15.97 -36.14
N SER A 308 -1.88 16.92 -35.26
CA SER A 308 -0.69 16.90 -34.41
C SER A 308 -1.02 17.31 -32.99
N LEU A 309 -0.41 16.62 -32.03
CA LEU A 309 -0.44 16.94 -30.61
C LEU A 309 0.93 17.47 -30.15
N PRO A 310 0.99 18.46 -29.24
CA PRO A 310 -0.15 19.11 -28.57
C PRO A 310 -0.86 20.16 -29.46
N ALA A 311 -2.16 20.37 -29.23
CA ALA A 311 -2.99 21.34 -29.97
C ALA A 311 -3.72 22.32 -29.04
N LEU A 312 -3.98 23.54 -29.53
CA LEU A 312 -4.70 24.57 -28.76
C LEU A 312 -6.22 24.28 -28.62
N GLY A 313 -6.76 23.31 -29.39
CA GLY A 313 -8.21 23.16 -29.60
C GLY A 313 -8.81 24.30 -30.43
N ALA A 314 -10.12 24.31 -30.63
CA ALA A 314 -10.87 25.36 -31.32
C ALA A 314 -11.95 25.96 -30.40
N LEU A 315 -12.35 27.21 -30.64
CA LEU A 315 -13.54 27.76 -29.98
C LEU A 315 -14.80 27.14 -30.60
N PRO A 316 -15.86 26.92 -29.79
CA PRO A 316 -17.11 26.37 -30.27
C PRO A 316 -17.67 27.23 -31.41
N ALA A 317 -18.25 26.58 -32.42
CA ALA A 317 -18.96 27.29 -33.47
C ALA A 317 -20.27 27.87 -32.92
N ALA A 318 -20.78 28.94 -33.53
CA ALA A 318 -22.05 29.55 -33.11
C ALA A 318 -23.23 28.55 -33.15
N GLU A 319 -23.18 27.61 -34.10
CA GLU A 319 -24.15 26.52 -34.27
C GLU A 319 -24.08 25.51 -33.11
N ASP A 320 -22.88 25.25 -32.56
CA ASP A 320 -22.66 24.25 -31.50
C ASP A 320 -22.86 24.84 -30.07
N THR A 321 -22.84 26.17 -29.92
CA THR A 321 -23.08 26.83 -28.61
C THR A 321 -24.53 26.79 -28.15
N ALA A 322 -25.50 26.67 -29.07
CA ALA A 322 -26.92 26.67 -28.74
C ALA A 322 -27.38 25.33 -28.11
N GLU A 323 -26.80 24.21 -28.55
CA GLU A 323 -27.14 22.87 -28.04
C GLU A 323 -26.46 22.58 -26.70
N GLN A 324 -25.27 23.14 -26.44
CA GLN A 324 -24.55 22.92 -25.18
C GLN A 324 -25.22 23.51 -23.94
N LEU A 325 -26.12 24.48 -24.08
CA LEU A 325 -26.91 25.03 -22.96
C LEU A 325 -27.99 24.07 -22.45
N THR A 326 -28.21 22.94 -23.12
CA THR A 326 -29.22 21.94 -22.72
C THR A 326 -28.64 20.70 -22.05
N ILE A 327 -27.32 20.55 -21.97
CA ILE A 327 -26.62 19.35 -21.46
C ILE A 327 -25.71 19.68 -20.25
N ILE A 328 -25.75 20.90 -19.72
CA ILE A 328 -25.03 21.28 -18.48
C ILE A 328 -26.00 21.23 -17.30
#